data_AF-A0A834A9Y6-F1
#
_entry.id   AF-A0A834A9Y6-F1
#
_cell.length_a   1.000
_cell.length_b   1.000
_cell.length_c   1.000
_cell.angle_alpha   90.00
_cell.angle_beta   90.00
_cell.angle_gamma   90.00
#
_symmetry.space_group_name_H-M   'P 1'
#
loop_
_entity.id
_entity.type
_entity.pdbx_description
1 polymer ?
#
loop_
_entity_poly.entity_id
_entity_poly.type
_entity_poly.pdbx_seq_one_letter_code
_entity_poly.pdbx_strand_id
1 'polypeptide(L)'
;MSKLSSAACCGTSAPTQQKDARGKLLKTFIVLLWSQQAMTRTSTCIYHFLVLNWYVFLNYYISQQEKDKQKSKIFQNGGQWKYLTFLNLFLQAIFYGVACLEDTLKRMKGKKDIKFVTAFRDLLFTTLAFPVSTFVFLSFWILFLYDRELVYPKHLDGIFPVWMNHAMHTSIFPFSLVEIILRPHCYPMKKKGLTLLAAACLVYISRVLWIYLRTGTWVYPVFAKLSTVGLAVFFSLSYIFSASIYLLGEKLNHWKWGDLGQSRKKKK
;
A
#
# COMPACT_ATOMS: atom_id res chain seq x y z
N MET A 1 2.62 -89.23 35.00
CA MET A 1 2.61 -88.23 36.10
C MET A 1 3.54 -87.08 35.72
N SER A 2 3.02 -85.87 35.86
CA SER A 2 3.44 -84.61 35.25
C SER A 2 4.72 -83.98 35.81
N LYS A 3 5.48 -83.32 34.93
CA LYS A 3 6.63 -82.45 35.24
C LYS A 3 6.22 -80.99 35.50
N LEU A 4 7.12 -80.30 36.19
CA LEU A 4 7.11 -78.99 36.83
C LEU A 4 7.16 -77.73 35.91
N SER A 5 6.63 -76.63 36.49
CA SER A 5 7.17 -75.25 36.60
C SER A 5 6.94 -74.15 35.53
N SER A 6 6.38 -73.03 36.04
CA SER A 6 6.68 -71.60 35.84
C SER A 6 6.40 -70.91 34.49
N ALA A 7 5.53 -69.89 34.51
CA ALA A 7 5.95 -68.48 34.55
C ALA A 7 4.74 -67.52 34.42
N ALA A 8 4.69 -66.53 35.32
CA ALA A 8 3.78 -65.39 35.26
C ALA A 8 4.16 -64.45 34.11
N CYS A 9 3.17 -63.94 33.39
CA CYS A 9 3.36 -62.83 32.45
C CYS A 9 2.45 -61.66 32.86
N CYS A 10 3.07 -60.62 33.39
CA CYS A 10 2.46 -59.32 33.66
C CYS A 10 2.39 -58.54 32.34
N GLY A 11 1.19 -58.28 31.84
CA GLY A 11 0.96 -57.45 30.64
C GLY A 11 0.53 -56.03 31.03
N THR A 12 1.49 -55.10 31.01
CA THR A 12 1.33 -53.67 31.28
C THR A 12 0.45 -52.95 30.25
N SER A 13 -0.54 -52.20 30.73
CA SER A 13 -1.35 -51.25 29.96
C SER A 13 -0.59 -49.94 29.70
N ALA A 14 -0.16 -49.68 28.45
CA ALA A 14 0.45 -48.40 28.06
C ALA A 14 -0.05 -47.80 26.71
N PRO A 15 -1.36 -47.48 26.50
CA PRO A 15 -1.79 -46.66 25.36
C PRO A 15 -2.25 -45.23 25.74
N THR A 16 -2.40 -44.91 27.03
CA THR A 16 -3.13 -43.70 27.50
C THR A 16 -2.24 -42.46 27.61
N GLN A 17 -0.99 -42.59 28.06
CA GLN A 17 -0.07 -41.45 28.26
C GLN A 17 0.37 -40.79 26.94
N GLN A 18 0.59 -41.56 25.88
CA GLN A 18 1.08 -41.04 24.60
C GLN A 18 -0.01 -40.29 23.80
N LYS A 19 -1.28 -40.69 23.94
CA LYS A 19 -2.43 -39.96 23.38
C LYS A 19 -2.67 -38.62 24.08
N ASP A 20 -2.52 -38.59 25.41
CA ASP A 20 -2.64 -37.35 26.21
C ASP A 20 -1.52 -36.34 25.90
N ALA A 21 -0.28 -36.82 25.72
CA ALA A 21 0.86 -35.98 25.32
C ALA A 21 0.68 -35.34 23.92
N ARG A 22 0.19 -36.10 22.92
CA ARG A 22 -0.13 -35.56 21.59
C ARG A 22 -1.29 -34.56 21.65
N GLY A 23 -2.31 -34.82 22.47
CA GLY A 23 -3.43 -33.90 22.67
C GLY A 23 -3.02 -32.57 23.31
N LYS A 24 -2.12 -32.61 24.29
CA LYS A 24 -1.54 -31.41 24.92
C LYS A 24 -0.66 -30.62 23.94
N LEU A 25 0.22 -31.30 23.19
CA LEU A 25 1.06 -30.66 22.16
C LEU A 25 0.23 -29.96 21.08
N LEU A 26 -0.84 -30.60 20.61
CA LEU A 26 -1.74 -30.03 19.61
C LEU A 26 -2.49 -28.80 20.14
N LYS A 27 -2.98 -28.85 21.39
CA LYS A 27 -3.62 -27.70 22.05
C LYS A 27 -2.64 -26.53 22.21
N THR A 28 -1.42 -26.79 22.68
CA THR A 28 -0.38 -25.76 22.82
C THR A 28 0.00 -25.16 21.46
N PHE A 29 0.12 -25.98 20.42
CA PHE A 29 0.39 -25.51 19.05
C PHE A 29 -0.76 -24.65 18.52
N ILE A 30 -2.01 -25.05 18.73
CA ILE A 30 -3.20 -24.27 18.34
C ILE A 30 -3.23 -22.93 19.09
N VAL A 31 -2.94 -22.90 20.39
CA VAL A 31 -2.88 -21.68 21.20
C VAL A 31 -1.76 -20.75 20.73
N LEU A 32 -0.58 -21.29 20.40
CA LEU A 32 0.53 -20.53 19.82
C LEU A 32 0.19 -19.96 18.44
N LEU A 33 -0.49 -20.74 17.59
CA LEU A 33 -0.90 -20.27 16.27
C LEU A 33 -1.95 -19.16 16.37
N TRP A 34 -2.91 -19.31 17.30
CA TRP A 34 -3.93 -18.30 17.57
C TRP A 34 -3.35 -17.04 18.19
N SER A 35 -2.41 -17.16 19.13
CA SER A 35 -1.75 -16.01 19.74
C SER A 35 -0.90 -15.27 18.71
N GLN A 36 -0.17 -15.98 17.86
CA GLN A 36 0.58 -15.39 16.75
C GLN A 36 -0.33 -14.69 15.72
N GLN A 37 -1.47 -15.30 15.38
CA GLN A 37 -2.45 -14.70 14.48
C GLN A 37 -3.22 -13.51 15.11
N ALA A 38 -3.43 -13.51 16.42
CA ALA A 38 -4.08 -12.41 17.13
C ALA A 38 -3.12 -11.22 17.34
N MET A 39 -1.86 -11.49 17.66
CA MET A 39 -0.81 -10.48 17.77
C MET A 39 -0.56 -9.78 16.45
N THR A 40 -0.44 -10.53 15.34
CA THR A 40 -0.27 -9.95 13.99
C THR A 40 -1.46 -9.08 13.56
N ARG A 41 -2.69 -9.43 13.95
CA ARG A 41 -3.87 -8.60 13.66
C ARG A 41 -3.90 -7.29 14.46
N THR A 42 -3.50 -7.36 15.72
CA THR A 42 -3.47 -6.17 16.59
C THR A 42 -2.36 -5.22 16.18
N SER A 43 -1.17 -5.74 15.86
CA SER A 43 -0.05 -4.93 15.35
C SER A 43 -0.40 -4.25 14.03
N THR A 44 -1.10 -4.95 13.12
CA THR A 44 -1.51 -4.36 11.83
C THR A 44 -2.55 -3.25 12.01
N CYS A 45 -3.51 -3.42 12.93
CA CYS A 45 -4.49 -2.37 13.25
C CYS A 45 -3.81 -1.12 13.83
N ILE A 46 -2.84 -1.29 14.74
CA ILE A 46 -2.06 -0.19 15.32
C ILE A 46 -1.26 0.50 14.21
N TYR A 47 -0.58 -0.27 13.36
CA TYR A 47 0.17 0.25 12.22
C TYR A 47 -0.72 1.12 11.31
N HIS A 48 -1.90 0.62 10.92
CA HIS A 48 -2.83 1.39 10.10
C HIS A 48 -3.28 2.68 10.75
N PHE A 49 -3.60 2.64 12.04
CA PHE A 49 -4.01 3.83 12.78
C PHE A 49 -2.89 4.87 12.82
N LEU A 50 -1.66 4.46 13.11
CA LEU A 50 -0.50 5.36 13.14
C LEU A 50 -0.24 5.98 11.77
N VAL A 51 -0.25 5.18 10.70
CA VAL A 51 0.00 5.67 9.35
C VAL A 51 -1.14 6.55 8.84
N LEU A 52 -2.39 6.24 9.18
CA LEU A 52 -3.54 7.11 8.90
C LEU A 52 -3.34 8.49 9.55
N ASN A 53 -3.03 8.54 10.84
CA ASN A 53 -2.80 9.80 11.55
C ASN A 53 -1.64 10.58 10.95
N TRP A 54 -0.57 9.89 10.54
CA TRP A 54 0.54 10.52 9.81
C TRP A 54 0.09 11.19 8.52
N TYR A 55 -0.67 10.50 7.68
CA TYR A 55 -1.15 11.10 6.43
C TYR A 55 -2.19 12.20 6.66
N VAL A 56 -3.06 12.09 7.66
CA VAL A 56 -3.99 13.16 8.05
C VAL A 56 -3.21 14.40 8.49
N PHE A 57 -2.20 14.22 9.35
CA PHE A 57 -1.31 15.30 9.77
C PHE A 57 -0.61 15.98 8.59
N LEU A 58 -0.03 15.21 7.65
CA LEU A 58 0.62 15.77 6.47
C LEU A 58 -0.34 16.59 5.61
N ASN A 59 -1.52 16.05 5.29
CA ASN A 59 -2.52 16.76 4.48
C ASN A 59 -2.99 18.04 5.18
N TYR A 60 -3.22 17.99 6.49
CA TYR A 60 -3.58 19.17 7.28
C TYR A 60 -2.46 20.21 7.27
N TYR A 61 -1.23 19.79 7.55
CA TYR A 61 -0.07 20.67 7.62
C TYR A 61 0.19 21.37 6.28
N ILE A 62 0.10 20.65 5.15
CA ILE A 62 0.27 21.24 3.81
C ILE A 62 -0.87 22.22 3.50
N SER A 63 -2.12 21.88 3.84
CA SER A 63 -3.25 22.80 3.68
C SER A 63 -3.09 24.09 4.50
N GLN A 64 -2.47 24.02 5.67
CA GLN A 64 -2.15 25.20 6.46
C GLN A 64 -1.03 26.04 5.82
N GLN A 65 -0.04 25.40 5.16
CA GLN A 65 0.99 26.12 4.42
C GLN A 65 0.43 26.86 3.19
N GLU A 66 -0.63 26.36 2.55
CA GLU A 66 -1.27 27.04 1.41
C GLU A 66 -1.86 28.41 1.78
N LYS A 67 -2.25 28.61 3.04
CA LYS A 67 -2.80 29.88 3.56
C LYS A 67 -1.73 30.95 3.82
N ASP A 68 -0.47 30.57 3.85
CA ASP A 68 0.65 31.51 4.00
C ASP A 68 0.84 32.29 2.69
N LYS A 69 0.79 33.63 2.78
CA LYS A 69 0.91 34.54 1.63
C LYS A 69 2.20 34.28 0.84
N GLN A 70 3.31 33.93 1.48
CA GLN A 70 4.57 33.68 0.80
C GLN A 70 4.57 32.35 0.01
N LYS A 71 3.83 31.34 0.48
CA LYS A 71 3.74 30.01 -0.13
C LYS A 71 2.62 29.88 -1.15
N SER A 72 1.64 30.80 -1.09
CA SER A 72 0.50 30.87 -2.03
C SER A 72 0.93 30.91 -3.50
N LYS A 73 2.08 31.52 -3.82
CA LYS A 73 2.62 31.59 -5.19
C LYS A 73 2.88 30.22 -5.81
N ILE A 74 3.33 29.23 -5.03
CA ILE A 74 3.55 27.85 -5.53
C ILE A 74 2.20 27.19 -5.84
N PHE A 75 1.22 27.45 -4.99
CA PHE A 75 -0.13 26.89 -5.09
C PHE A 75 -1.03 27.69 -6.06
N GLN A 76 -0.52 28.73 -6.73
CA GLN A 76 -1.26 29.42 -7.77
C GLN A 76 -1.65 28.45 -8.89
N ASN A 77 -2.79 28.73 -9.53
CA ASN A 77 -3.27 28.02 -10.71
C ASN A 77 -3.53 26.51 -10.48
N GLY A 78 -4.32 26.19 -9.46
CA GLY A 78 -4.77 24.81 -9.21
C GLY A 78 -4.47 24.27 -7.80
N GLY A 79 -3.91 25.10 -6.92
CA GLY A 79 -3.64 24.75 -5.52
C GLY A 79 -2.57 23.67 -5.39
N GLN A 80 -2.54 23.03 -4.23
CA GLN A 80 -1.79 21.79 -4.01
C GLN A 80 -2.29 20.64 -4.93
N TRP A 81 -3.56 20.68 -5.34
CA TRP A 81 -4.19 19.60 -6.11
C TRP A 81 -3.67 19.44 -7.55
N LYS A 82 -2.80 20.34 -8.03
CA LYS A 82 -2.13 20.16 -9.32
C LYS A 82 -0.97 19.16 -9.26
N TYR A 83 -0.40 18.89 -8.09
CA TYR A 83 0.76 18.02 -7.97
C TYR A 83 0.36 16.59 -7.60
N LEU A 84 0.90 15.61 -8.33
CA LEU A 84 0.70 14.18 -8.08
C LEU A 84 1.14 13.78 -6.67
N THR A 85 2.21 14.39 -6.14
CA THR A 85 2.70 14.14 -4.79
C THR A 85 1.62 14.37 -3.75
N PHE A 86 0.93 15.52 -3.79
CA PHE A 86 -0.13 15.84 -2.83
C PHE A 86 -1.39 14.99 -3.04
N LEU A 87 -1.77 14.72 -4.29
CA LEU A 87 -2.82 13.78 -4.61
C LEU A 87 -2.54 12.37 -4.06
N ASN A 88 -1.27 11.93 -4.14
CA ASN A 88 -0.85 10.65 -3.57
C ASN A 88 -0.98 10.65 -2.05
N LEU A 89 -0.56 11.70 -1.33
CA LEU A 89 -0.73 11.77 0.13
C LEU A 89 -2.20 11.69 0.55
N PHE A 90 -3.08 12.36 -0.20
CA PHE A 90 -4.52 12.28 0.03
C PHE A 90 -5.07 10.87 -0.26
N LEU A 91 -4.62 10.25 -1.35
CA LEU A 91 -4.95 8.86 -1.69
C LEU A 91 -4.49 7.88 -0.59
N GLN A 92 -3.29 8.07 -0.03
CA GLN A 92 -2.80 7.26 1.08
C GLN A 92 -3.66 7.44 2.33
N ALA A 93 -4.08 8.66 2.66
CA ALA A 93 -4.99 8.91 3.78
C ALA A 93 -6.33 8.17 3.59
N ILE A 94 -6.91 8.22 2.38
CA ILE A 94 -8.14 7.47 2.05
C ILE A 94 -7.89 5.97 2.21
N PHE A 95 -6.81 5.45 1.66
CA PHE A 95 -6.48 4.03 1.73
C PHE A 95 -6.36 3.54 3.17
N TYR A 96 -5.52 4.19 3.99
CA TYR A 96 -5.34 3.80 5.39
C TYR A 96 -6.60 4.04 6.24
N GLY A 97 -7.46 4.99 5.84
CA GLY A 97 -8.78 5.19 6.43
C GLY A 97 -9.70 3.99 6.18
N VAL A 98 -9.79 3.53 4.93
CA VAL A 98 -10.54 2.32 4.56
C VAL A 98 -9.98 1.09 5.28
N ALA A 99 -8.66 1.00 5.38
CA ALA A 99 -7.98 -0.13 6.02
C ALA A 99 -8.23 -0.17 7.54
N CYS A 100 -8.17 0.98 8.24
CA CYS A 100 -8.58 1.12 9.64
C CYS A 100 -10.06 0.80 9.86
N LEU A 101 -10.93 1.24 8.95
CA LEU A 101 -12.36 0.96 9.01
C LEU A 101 -12.62 -0.54 8.91
N GLU A 102 -11.96 -1.24 7.98
CA GLU A 102 -12.07 -2.69 7.87
C GLU A 102 -11.61 -3.41 9.14
N ASP A 103 -10.50 -2.99 9.74
CA ASP A 103 -9.98 -3.57 10.99
C ASP A 103 -10.97 -3.43 12.14
N THR A 104 -11.49 -2.22 12.31
CA THR A 104 -12.46 -1.88 13.35
C THR A 104 -13.75 -2.68 13.17
N LEU A 105 -14.29 -2.72 11.95
CA LEU A 105 -15.51 -3.46 11.65
C LEU A 105 -15.35 -4.96 11.85
N LYS A 106 -14.20 -5.55 11.48
CA LYS A 106 -13.90 -6.97 11.70
C LYS A 106 -13.83 -7.34 13.18
N ARG A 107 -13.36 -6.41 14.02
CA ARG A 107 -13.30 -6.56 15.48
C ARG A 107 -14.69 -6.42 16.12
N MET A 108 -15.47 -5.42 15.72
CA MET A 108 -16.82 -5.16 16.26
C MET A 108 -17.84 -6.21 15.87
N LYS A 109 -17.92 -6.58 14.58
CA LYS A 109 -18.97 -7.46 14.04
C LYS A 109 -18.63 -8.95 14.12
N GLY A 110 -17.46 -9.30 14.67
CA GLY A 110 -16.99 -10.68 14.86
C GLY A 110 -16.95 -11.50 13.57
N LYS A 111 -15.83 -11.46 12.82
CA LYS A 111 -15.59 -12.22 11.55
C LYS A 111 -16.70 -12.19 10.49
N LYS A 112 -17.82 -11.45 10.67
CA LYS A 112 -18.86 -11.27 9.66
C LYS A 112 -18.26 -10.68 8.40
N ASP A 113 -18.73 -11.17 7.27
CA ASP A 113 -18.08 -10.96 5.98
C ASP A 113 -18.33 -9.53 5.46
N ILE A 114 -17.36 -8.64 5.66
CA ILE A 114 -17.39 -7.26 5.14
C ILE A 114 -16.76 -7.28 3.72
N LYS A 115 -17.38 -8.04 2.82
CA LYS A 115 -16.88 -8.28 1.47
C LYS A 115 -16.63 -6.98 0.70
N PHE A 116 -17.55 -6.03 0.82
CA PHE A 116 -17.50 -4.77 0.08
C PHE A 116 -16.28 -3.92 0.47
N VAL A 117 -16.10 -3.62 1.76
CA VAL A 117 -14.96 -2.81 2.25
C VAL A 117 -13.65 -3.51 1.93
N THR A 118 -13.58 -4.83 2.09
CA THR A 118 -12.36 -5.59 1.76
C THR A 118 -12.03 -5.51 0.26
N ALA A 119 -13.04 -5.67 -0.60
CA ALA A 119 -12.86 -5.58 -2.05
C ALA A 119 -12.49 -4.16 -2.51
N PHE A 120 -13.09 -3.13 -1.89
CA PHE A 120 -12.76 -1.74 -2.16
C PHE A 120 -11.34 -1.39 -1.73
N ARG A 121 -10.92 -1.82 -0.52
CA ARG A 121 -9.54 -1.69 -0.03
C ARG A 121 -8.55 -2.32 -1.01
N ASP A 122 -8.80 -3.57 -1.40
CA ASP A 122 -7.91 -4.31 -2.30
C ASP A 122 -7.83 -3.64 -3.66
N LEU A 123 -8.95 -3.21 -4.23
CA LEU A 123 -8.94 -2.46 -5.48
C LEU A 123 -8.12 -1.18 -5.34
N LEU A 124 -8.43 -0.35 -4.34
CA LEU A 124 -7.77 0.92 -4.09
C LEU A 124 -6.25 0.77 -3.92
N PHE A 125 -5.81 -0.21 -3.13
CA PHE A 125 -4.40 -0.47 -2.91
C PHE A 125 -3.70 -0.91 -4.19
N THR A 126 -4.24 -1.95 -4.81
CA THR A 126 -3.56 -2.64 -5.91
C THR A 126 -3.51 -1.81 -7.19
N THR A 127 -4.54 -1.02 -7.47
CA THR A 127 -4.61 -0.24 -8.71
C THR A 127 -4.10 1.18 -8.56
N LEU A 128 -4.17 1.78 -7.36
CA LEU A 128 -3.82 3.18 -7.15
C LEU A 128 -2.76 3.38 -6.06
N ALA A 129 -3.04 3.02 -4.80
CA ALA A 129 -2.18 3.45 -3.68
C ALA A 129 -0.75 2.89 -3.78
N PHE A 130 -0.57 1.62 -4.15
CA PHE A 130 0.77 1.05 -4.33
C PHE A 130 1.46 1.53 -5.64
N PRO A 131 0.81 1.48 -6.82
CA PRO A 131 1.44 1.97 -8.05
C PRO A 131 1.84 3.45 -7.99
N VAL A 132 0.94 4.32 -7.51
CA VAL A 132 1.18 5.78 -7.48
C VAL A 132 2.24 6.15 -6.47
N SER A 133 2.24 5.57 -5.26
CA SER A 133 3.29 5.85 -4.26
C SER A 133 4.67 5.44 -4.75
N THR A 134 4.79 4.25 -5.36
CA THR A 134 6.04 3.75 -5.92
C THR A 134 6.49 4.60 -7.11
N PHE A 135 5.56 5.00 -7.99
CA PHE A 135 5.86 5.89 -9.11
C PHE A 135 6.37 7.24 -8.62
N VAL A 136 5.68 7.88 -7.65
CA VAL A 136 6.10 9.18 -7.09
C VAL A 136 7.48 9.05 -6.44
N PHE A 137 7.72 8.02 -5.63
CA PHE A 137 9.04 7.77 -5.03
C PHE A 137 10.13 7.65 -6.09
N LEU A 138 9.98 6.72 -7.05
CA LEU A 138 11.02 6.44 -8.03
C LEU A 138 11.24 7.62 -8.97
N SER A 139 10.18 8.17 -9.56
CA SER A 139 10.29 9.29 -10.51
C SER A 139 10.87 10.53 -9.85
N PHE A 140 10.45 10.86 -8.62
CA PHE A 140 10.99 12.00 -7.89
C PHE A 140 12.48 11.83 -7.65
N TRP A 141 12.93 10.72 -7.03
CA TRP A 141 14.33 10.56 -6.68
C TRP A 141 15.24 10.39 -7.91
N ILE A 142 14.77 9.72 -8.96
CA ILE A 142 15.52 9.64 -10.23
C ILE A 142 15.73 11.03 -10.82
N LEU A 143 14.68 11.84 -10.95
CA LEU A 143 14.80 13.19 -11.49
C LEU A 143 15.58 14.11 -10.55
N PHE A 144 15.35 14.01 -9.24
CA PHE A 144 16.02 14.81 -8.23
C PHE A 144 17.54 14.59 -8.23
N LEU A 145 17.98 13.34 -8.35
CA LEU A 145 19.39 12.98 -8.38
C LEU A 145 20.05 13.28 -9.73
N TYR A 146 19.29 13.22 -10.83
CA TYR A 146 19.77 13.60 -12.17
C TYR A 146 19.94 15.13 -12.30
N ASP A 147 18.86 15.87 -12.09
CA ASP A 147 18.83 17.33 -12.02
C ASP A 147 17.58 17.77 -11.23
N ARG A 148 17.80 18.18 -9.98
CA ARG A 148 16.70 18.60 -9.09
C ARG A 148 15.87 19.76 -9.63
N GLU A 149 16.40 20.63 -10.50
CA GLU A 149 15.63 21.74 -11.05
C GLU A 149 14.47 21.27 -11.95
N LEU A 150 14.47 20.02 -12.39
CA LEU A 150 13.41 19.43 -13.20
C LEU A 150 12.13 19.10 -12.41
N VAL A 151 12.25 18.85 -11.10
CA VAL A 151 11.14 18.37 -10.25
C VAL A 151 11.00 19.12 -8.93
N TYR A 152 12.12 19.56 -8.36
CA TYR A 152 12.20 20.23 -7.06
C TYR A 152 13.30 21.34 -7.04
N PRO A 153 13.03 22.49 -7.69
CA PRO A 153 13.95 23.62 -7.76
C PRO A 153 14.46 24.10 -6.39
N LYS A 154 15.69 24.63 -6.33
CA LYS A 154 16.33 25.09 -5.07
C LYS A 154 15.50 26.08 -4.26
N HIS A 155 14.71 26.94 -4.89
CA HIS A 155 13.88 27.91 -4.16
C HIS A 155 12.82 27.24 -3.26
N LEU A 156 12.48 25.97 -3.51
CA LEU A 156 11.56 25.21 -2.67
C LEU A 156 12.17 24.81 -1.31
N ASP A 157 13.50 24.79 -1.17
CA ASP A 157 14.19 24.47 0.09
C ASP A 157 13.86 25.50 1.19
N GLY A 158 13.63 26.76 0.80
CA GLY A 158 13.20 27.82 1.71
C GLY A 158 11.72 27.74 2.11
N ILE A 159 10.96 26.83 1.50
CA ILE A 159 9.50 26.77 1.64
C ILE A 159 9.05 25.47 2.31
N PHE A 160 9.59 24.35 1.86
CA PHE A 160 9.34 23.04 2.46
C PHE A 160 10.59 22.60 3.23
N PRO A 161 10.46 22.34 4.55
CA PRO A 161 11.58 21.82 5.32
C PRO A 161 11.98 20.44 4.81
N VAL A 162 13.24 20.06 5.02
CA VAL A 162 13.82 18.79 4.54
C VAL A 162 13.00 17.57 4.96
N TRP A 163 12.50 17.55 6.21
CA TRP A 163 11.65 16.46 6.69
C TRP A 163 10.37 16.32 5.88
N MET A 164 9.80 17.44 5.41
CA MET A 164 8.59 17.42 4.58
C MET A 164 8.90 16.83 3.21
N ASN A 165 10.03 17.18 2.60
CA ASN A 165 10.44 16.57 1.35
C ASN A 165 10.52 15.03 1.46
N HIS A 166 11.13 14.51 2.52
CA HIS A 166 11.16 13.07 2.79
C HIS A 166 9.80 12.48 3.15
N ALA A 167 8.95 13.20 3.88
CA ALA A 167 7.59 12.76 4.19
C ALA A 167 6.75 12.56 2.91
N MET A 168 6.92 13.46 1.95
CA MET A 168 6.17 13.47 0.70
C MET A 168 6.72 12.49 -0.34
N HIS A 169 8.04 12.30 -0.41
CA HIS A 169 8.69 11.58 -1.50
C HIS A 169 9.47 10.33 -1.08
N THR A 170 9.80 10.15 0.20
CA THR A 170 10.51 8.96 0.71
C THR A 170 9.58 8.04 1.47
N SER A 171 8.95 8.51 2.56
CA SER A 171 8.23 7.63 3.51
C SER A 171 7.02 6.92 2.90
N ILE A 172 6.46 7.48 1.82
CA ILE A 172 5.33 6.88 1.11
C ILE A 172 5.60 5.45 0.65
N PHE A 173 6.81 5.16 0.19
CA PHE A 173 7.16 3.86 -0.40
C PHE A 173 7.38 2.77 0.67
N PRO A 174 8.18 3.00 1.74
CA PRO A 174 8.29 2.04 2.84
C PRO A 174 6.94 1.69 3.46
N PHE A 175 6.02 2.64 3.66
CA PHE A 175 4.69 2.32 4.19
C PHE A 175 3.90 1.42 3.24
N SER A 176 3.95 1.66 1.92
CA SER A 176 3.30 0.77 0.96
C SER A 176 3.95 -0.62 0.88
N LEU A 177 5.28 -0.74 1.06
CA LEU A 177 5.95 -2.05 1.16
C LEU A 177 5.57 -2.81 2.43
N VAL A 178 5.51 -2.12 3.58
CA VAL A 178 5.07 -2.72 4.83
C VAL A 178 3.64 -3.24 4.70
N GLU A 179 2.75 -2.53 4.01
CA GLU A 179 1.39 -3.01 3.77
C GLU A 179 1.35 -4.33 2.97
N ILE A 180 2.16 -4.46 1.91
CA ILE A 180 2.30 -5.72 1.15
C ILE A 180 2.72 -6.88 2.06
N ILE A 181 3.61 -6.60 3.03
CA ILE A 181 4.14 -7.60 3.96
C ILE A 181 3.12 -7.98 5.03
N LEU A 182 2.28 -7.03 5.46
CA LEU A 182 1.33 -7.22 6.55
C LEU A 182 0.02 -7.87 6.08
N ARG A 183 -0.40 -7.66 4.83
CA ARG A 183 -1.67 -8.20 4.33
C ARG A 183 -1.63 -8.73 2.90
N PRO A 184 -2.39 -9.81 2.62
CA PRO A 184 -2.68 -10.20 1.25
C PRO A 184 -3.73 -9.26 0.63
N HIS A 185 -3.48 -8.85 -0.60
CA HIS A 185 -4.43 -8.11 -1.43
C HIS A 185 -4.91 -8.93 -2.62
N CYS A 186 -6.22 -8.88 -2.89
CA CYS A 186 -6.81 -9.52 -4.06
C CYS A 186 -6.70 -8.60 -5.28
N TYR A 187 -5.72 -8.85 -6.15
CA TYR A 187 -5.60 -8.12 -7.42
C TYR A 187 -6.79 -8.41 -8.34
N PRO A 188 -7.35 -7.41 -9.03
CA PRO A 188 -8.40 -7.61 -10.03
C PRO A 188 -7.90 -8.45 -11.21
N MET A 189 -8.74 -8.66 -12.22
CA MET A 189 -8.23 -9.19 -13.50
C MET A 189 -7.22 -8.20 -14.07
N LYS A 190 -6.06 -8.69 -14.57
CA LYS A 190 -4.98 -7.84 -15.11
C LYS A 190 -5.46 -6.74 -16.04
N LYS A 191 -6.31 -7.10 -17.02
CA LYS A 191 -6.92 -6.12 -17.95
C LYS A 191 -7.69 -5.03 -17.19
N LYS A 192 -8.58 -5.41 -16.26
CA LYS A 192 -9.37 -4.46 -15.47
C LYS A 192 -8.49 -3.55 -14.60
N GLY A 193 -7.49 -4.12 -13.93
CA GLY A 193 -6.56 -3.35 -13.08
C GLY A 193 -5.74 -2.34 -13.89
N LEU A 194 -5.17 -2.78 -15.01
CA LEU A 194 -4.41 -1.91 -15.91
C LEU A 194 -5.29 -0.84 -16.58
N THR A 195 -6.53 -1.18 -16.97
CA THR A 195 -7.48 -0.18 -17.49
C THR A 195 -7.82 0.88 -16.45
N LEU A 196 -8.03 0.49 -15.19
CA LEU A 196 -8.32 1.46 -14.12
C LEU A 196 -7.11 2.36 -13.83
N LEU A 197 -5.90 1.79 -13.82
CA LEU A 197 -4.66 2.55 -13.71
C LEU A 197 -4.48 3.51 -14.89
N ALA A 198 -4.73 3.06 -16.13
CA ALA A 198 -4.67 3.89 -17.32
C ALA A 198 -5.67 5.06 -17.24
N ALA A 199 -6.91 4.80 -16.82
CA ALA A 199 -7.92 5.83 -16.63
C ALA A 199 -7.46 6.88 -15.61
N ALA A 200 -6.88 6.45 -14.48
CA ALA A 200 -6.34 7.37 -13.47
C ALA A 200 -5.17 8.20 -14.01
N CYS A 201 -4.24 7.59 -14.76
CA CYS A 201 -3.15 8.30 -15.43
C CYS A 201 -3.69 9.34 -16.42
N LEU A 202 -4.65 8.96 -17.26
CA LEU A 202 -5.27 9.87 -18.23
C LEU A 202 -5.96 11.05 -17.54
N VAL A 203 -6.71 10.83 -16.46
CA VAL A 203 -7.33 11.91 -15.67
C VAL A 203 -6.28 12.90 -15.19
N TYR A 204 -5.16 12.42 -14.65
CA TYR A 204 -4.08 13.30 -14.17
C TYR A 204 -3.37 14.03 -15.33
N ILE A 205 -3.04 13.33 -16.42
CA ILE A 205 -2.42 13.94 -17.60
C ILE A 205 -3.32 15.02 -18.19
N SER A 206 -4.62 14.75 -18.35
CA SER A 206 -5.60 15.72 -18.81
C SER A 206 -5.65 16.95 -17.89
N ARG A 207 -5.57 16.76 -16.57
CA ARG A 207 -5.50 17.86 -15.61
C ARG A 207 -4.24 18.71 -15.79
N VAL A 208 -3.06 18.09 -15.93
CA VAL A 208 -1.79 18.79 -16.17
C VAL A 208 -1.85 19.61 -17.46
N LEU A 209 -2.31 19.00 -18.56
CA LEU A 209 -2.42 19.67 -19.86
C LEU A 209 -3.42 20.83 -19.79
N TRP A 210 -4.57 20.63 -19.15
CA TRP A 210 -5.57 21.68 -18.96
C TRP A 210 -5.01 22.88 -18.19
N ILE A 211 -4.22 22.67 -17.12
CA ILE A 211 -3.58 23.76 -16.37
C ILE A 211 -2.64 24.56 -17.28
N TYR A 212 -1.82 23.88 -18.08
CA TYR A 212 -0.92 24.54 -19.02
C TYR A 212 -1.70 25.37 -20.06
N LEU A 213 -2.72 24.78 -20.68
CA LEU A 213 -3.55 25.48 -21.66
C LEU A 213 -4.25 26.72 -21.09
N ARG A 214 -4.59 26.71 -19.80
CA ARG A 214 -5.27 27.84 -19.14
C ARG A 214 -4.33 28.92 -18.62
N THR A 215 -3.09 28.58 -18.30
CA THR A 215 -2.20 29.46 -17.51
C THR A 215 -0.88 29.77 -18.18
N GLY A 216 -0.51 29.00 -19.22
CA GLY A 216 0.82 29.05 -19.84
C GLY A 216 1.94 28.48 -18.96
N THR A 217 1.62 27.94 -17.78
CA THR A 217 2.61 27.44 -16.81
C THR A 217 2.51 25.94 -16.63
N TRP A 218 3.65 25.26 -16.70
CA TRP A 218 3.73 23.82 -16.47
C TRP A 218 3.69 23.49 -14.97
N VAL A 219 3.04 22.37 -14.63
CA VAL A 219 3.02 21.84 -13.25
C VAL A 219 4.42 21.46 -12.77
N TYR A 220 5.21 20.84 -13.65
CA TYR A 220 6.59 20.45 -13.37
C TYR A 220 7.56 21.11 -14.38
N PRO A 221 8.71 21.63 -13.94
CA PRO A 221 9.70 22.25 -14.83
C PRO A 221 10.17 21.35 -15.97
N VAL A 222 10.26 20.03 -15.74
CA VAL A 222 10.65 19.05 -16.78
C VAL A 222 9.80 19.16 -18.05
N PHE A 223 8.51 19.45 -17.94
CA PHE A 223 7.63 19.56 -19.11
C PHE A 223 7.95 20.76 -19.99
N ALA A 224 8.48 21.84 -19.42
CA ALA A 224 8.91 23.01 -20.18
C ALA A 224 10.14 22.73 -21.06
N LYS A 225 10.88 21.63 -20.79
CA LYS A 225 12.07 21.23 -21.54
C LYS A 225 11.77 20.27 -22.69
N LEU A 226 10.53 19.81 -22.79
CA LEU A 226 10.13 18.78 -23.76
C LEU A 226 9.33 19.41 -24.91
N SER A 227 9.58 18.93 -26.14
CA SER A 227 8.70 19.21 -27.28
C SER A 227 7.36 18.47 -27.12
N THR A 228 6.38 18.77 -27.97
CA THR A 228 5.09 18.04 -27.99
C THR A 228 5.28 16.53 -28.15
N VAL A 229 6.21 16.12 -29.02
CA VAL A 229 6.58 14.71 -29.20
C VAL A 229 7.25 14.17 -27.93
N GLY A 230 8.16 14.95 -27.33
CA GLY A 230 8.80 14.61 -26.06
C GLY A 230 7.81 14.40 -24.92
N LEU A 231 6.76 15.22 -24.82
CA LEU A 231 5.69 15.07 -23.83
C LEU A 231 4.86 13.80 -24.08
N ALA A 232 4.51 13.51 -25.33
CA ALA A 232 3.78 12.29 -25.69
C ALA A 232 4.58 11.04 -25.32
N VAL A 233 5.89 11.04 -25.60
CA VAL A 233 6.81 9.96 -25.20
C VAL A 233 6.90 9.88 -23.67
N PHE A 234 7.07 11.00 -22.97
CA PHE A 234 7.18 11.04 -21.52
C PHE A 234 5.94 10.45 -20.84
N PHE A 235 4.74 10.85 -21.26
CA PHE A 235 3.49 10.33 -20.68
C PHE A 235 3.28 8.85 -21.01
N SER A 236 3.62 8.42 -22.22
CA SER A 236 3.53 7.01 -22.63
C SER A 236 4.47 6.13 -21.80
N LEU A 237 5.73 6.56 -21.63
CA LEU A 237 6.71 5.87 -20.79
C LEU A 237 6.30 5.87 -19.31
N SER A 238 5.72 6.96 -18.82
CA SER A 238 5.21 7.04 -17.44
C SER A 238 4.10 6.03 -17.18
N TYR A 239 3.20 5.82 -18.15
CA TYR A 239 2.18 4.78 -18.05
C TYR A 239 2.79 3.36 -18.10
N ILE A 240 3.70 3.09 -19.03
CA ILE A 240 4.40 1.79 -19.11
C ILE A 240 5.14 1.49 -17.80
N PHE A 241 5.77 2.50 -17.21
CA PHE A 241 6.44 2.37 -15.93
C PHE A 241 5.45 2.08 -14.79
N SER A 242 4.34 2.81 -14.72
CA SER A 242 3.27 2.56 -13.74
C SER A 242 2.65 1.17 -13.89
N ALA A 243 2.44 0.71 -15.13
CA ALA A 243 1.96 -0.64 -15.43
C ALA A 243 2.95 -1.72 -14.98
N SER A 244 4.25 -1.50 -15.20
CA SER A 244 5.32 -2.38 -14.69
C SER A 244 5.31 -2.46 -13.17
N ILE A 245 5.12 -1.34 -12.48
CA ILE A 245 4.99 -1.30 -11.01
C ILE A 245 3.75 -2.09 -10.54
N TYR A 246 2.60 -1.92 -11.20
CA TYR A 246 1.39 -2.69 -10.89
C TYR A 246 1.64 -4.20 -10.98
N LEU A 247 2.29 -4.65 -12.07
CA LEU A 247 2.63 -6.05 -12.28
C LEU A 247 3.64 -6.56 -11.25
N LEU A 248 4.61 -5.73 -10.88
CA LEU A 248 5.56 -6.04 -9.81
C LEU A 248 4.83 -6.22 -8.47
N GLY A 249 3.88 -5.34 -8.15
CA GLY A 249 3.05 -5.47 -6.95
C GLY A 249 2.27 -6.78 -6.92
N GLU A 250 1.66 -7.18 -8.04
CA GLU A 250 0.96 -8.45 -8.16
C GLU A 250 1.91 -9.64 -7.89
N LYS A 251 3.12 -9.59 -8.45
CA LYS A 251 4.16 -10.61 -8.25
C LYS A 251 4.65 -10.65 -6.79
N LEU A 252 4.89 -9.50 -6.16
CA LEU A 252 5.32 -9.42 -4.76
C LEU A 252 4.25 -9.98 -3.82
N ASN A 253 2.98 -9.65 -4.07
CA ASN A 253 1.86 -10.16 -3.29
C ASN A 253 1.71 -11.68 -3.45
N HIS A 254 1.86 -12.22 -4.67
CA HIS A 254 1.85 -13.67 -4.91
C HIS A 254 3.04 -14.38 -4.26
N TRP A 255 4.25 -13.80 -4.35
CA TRP A 255 5.44 -14.36 -3.73
C TRP A 255 5.32 -14.46 -2.21
N LYS A 256 4.77 -13.43 -1.55
CA LYS A 256 4.61 -13.40 -0.09
C LYS A 256 3.47 -14.29 0.42
N TRP A 257 2.34 -14.33 -0.28
CA TRP A 257 1.09 -14.92 0.23
C TRP A 257 0.62 -16.16 -0.53
N GLY A 258 1.27 -16.53 -1.63
CA GLY A 258 0.86 -17.62 -2.51
C GLY A 258 -0.55 -17.43 -3.09
N ASP A 259 -1.21 -18.55 -3.37
CA ASP A 259 -2.58 -18.55 -3.93
C ASP A 259 -3.67 -18.22 -2.91
N LEU A 260 -3.33 -17.97 -1.63
CA LEU A 260 -4.30 -17.55 -0.61
C LEU A 260 -5.02 -16.25 -1.00
N GLY A 261 -4.33 -15.35 -1.72
CA GLY A 261 -4.91 -14.12 -2.27
C GLY A 261 -5.77 -14.36 -3.53
N GLN A 262 -5.55 -15.45 -4.27
CA GLN A 262 -6.28 -15.78 -5.50
C GLN A 262 -7.46 -16.73 -5.29
N SER A 263 -7.49 -17.52 -4.21
CA SER A 263 -8.58 -18.46 -3.91
C SER A 263 -9.95 -17.77 -3.76
N ARG A 264 -9.96 -16.47 -3.46
CA ARG A 264 -11.18 -15.62 -3.50
C ARG A 264 -11.73 -15.36 -4.91
N LYS A 265 -10.94 -15.55 -5.98
CA LYS A 265 -11.41 -15.49 -7.39
C LYS A 265 -12.17 -16.74 -7.82
N LYS A 266 -11.86 -17.93 -7.28
CA LYS A 266 -12.48 -19.20 -7.70
C LYS A 266 -13.87 -19.49 -7.10
N LYS A 267 -14.32 -18.69 -6.12
CA LYS A 267 -15.66 -18.79 -5.51
C LYS A 267 -16.63 -17.68 -5.99
N LYS A 268 -16.31 -17.00 -7.08
CA LYS A 268 -17.18 -16.02 -7.73
C LYS A 268 -17.56 -16.51 -9.11
#